data_AF-A0A4P0Y7Y1-F1
#
_entry.id   AF-A0A4P0Y7Y1-F1
#
_cell.length_a   1.000
_cell.length_b   1.000
_cell.length_c   1.000
_cell.angle_alpha   90.00
_cell.angle_beta   90.00
_cell.angle_gamma   90.00
#
_symmetry.space_group_name_H-M   'P 1'
#
loop_
_entity.id
_entity.type
_entity.pdbx_description
1 polymer ?
#
loop_
_entity_poly.entity_id
_entity_poly.type
_entity_poly.pdbx_seq_one_letter_code
_entity_poly.pdbx_strand_id
1 'polypeptide(L)' 'MSRNTLLGFAKITRDISEQKAINDRIAWMARYDALTGLPNRVEFFERVEKLITGSDARALPFSRSI' A
#
# COMPACT_ATOMS: atom_id res chain seq x y z
N MET A 1 13.61 -37.25 -37.59
CA MET A 1 12.62 -36.42 -36.86
C MET A 1 13.09 -36.30 -35.41
N SER A 2 13.80 -35.24 -35.04
CA SER A 2 14.22 -35.00 -33.65
C SER A 2 13.05 -34.43 -32.84
N ARG A 3 12.65 -35.14 -31.78
CA ARG A 3 11.63 -34.67 -30.84
C ARG A 3 12.21 -33.54 -29.99
N ASN A 4 11.70 -32.33 -30.19
CA ASN A 4 11.92 -31.18 -29.31
C ASN A 4 11.26 -31.46 -27.95
N THR A 5 12.02 -32.03 -27.02
CA THR A 5 11.52 -32.44 -25.70
C THR A 5 12.01 -31.43 -24.68
N LEU A 6 11.09 -30.82 -23.92
CA LEU A 6 11.45 -29.92 -22.83
C LEU A 6 12.28 -30.69 -21.79
N LEU A 7 13.54 -30.27 -21.60
CA LEU A 7 14.51 -30.94 -20.72
C LEU A 7 14.32 -30.60 -19.24
N GLY A 8 13.65 -29.49 -18.91
CA GLY A 8 13.35 -29.09 -17.54
C GLY A 8 13.07 -27.60 -17.38
N PHE A 9 12.76 -27.17 -16.16
CA PHE A 9 12.63 -25.77 -15.77
C PHE A 9 13.38 -25.53 -14.46
N ALA A 10 13.96 -24.34 -14.31
CA ALA A 10 14.58 -23.89 -13.07
C ALA A 10 13.76 -22.73 -12.49
N LYS A 11 13.58 -22.71 -11.17
CA LYS A 11 12.93 -21.62 -10.44
C LYS A 11 13.91 -20.99 -9.46
N ILE A 12 14.09 -19.69 -9.57
CA ILE A 12 14.80 -18.88 -8.57
C ILE A 12 13.74 -18.14 -7.78
N THR A 13 13.80 -18.22 -6.45
CA THR A 13 12.92 -17.46 -5.55
C THR A 13 13.78 -16.58 -4.67
N ARG A 14 13.38 -15.33 -4.49
CA ARG A 14 13.99 -14.39 -3.56
C ARG A 14 13.00 -14.10 -2.45
N ASP A 15 13.45 -14.18 -1.20
CA ASP A 15 12.68 -13.67 -0.08
C ASP A 15 12.71 -12.13 -0.12
N ILE A 16 11.53 -11.52 -0.15
CA ILE A 16 11.33 -10.07 -0.18
C ILE A 16 10.51 -9.58 1.02
N SER A 17 10.40 -10.41 2.07
CA SER A 17 9.54 -10.12 3.23
C SER A 17 9.92 -8.80 3.90
N GLU A 18 11.22 -8.58 4.15
CA GLU A 18 11.72 -7.34 4.75
C GLU A 18 11.51 -6.13 3.83
N GLN A 19 11.82 -6.28 2.54
CA GLN A 19 11.62 -5.21 1.57
C GLN A 19 10.15 -4.79 1.50
N LYS A 20 9.24 -5.76 1.56
CA LYS A 20 7.80 -5.50 1.57
C LYS A 20 7.39 -4.78 2.85
N ALA A 21 7.84 -5.23 4.02
CA ALA A 21 7.54 -4.58 5.29
C ALA A 21 8.01 -3.11 5.32
N ILE A 22 9.20 -2.84 4.78
CA ILE A 22 9.75 -1.48 4.66
C ILE A 22 8.90 -0.64 3.70
N ASN A 23 8.55 -1.20 2.53
CA ASN A 23 7.72 -0.49 1.55
C ASN A 23 6.34 -0.16 2.12
N ASP A 24 5.72 -1.09 2.84
CA ASP A 24 4.43 -0.90 3.50
C ASP A 24 4.54 0.21 4.57
N ARG A 25 5.64 0.24 5.32
CA ARG A 25 5.89 1.30 6.31
C ARG A 25 6.10 2.66 5.66
N ILE A 26 6.86 2.74 4.57
CA ILE A 26 7.07 3.98 3.79
C ILE A 26 5.74 4.47 3.23
N ALA A 27 4.93 3.58 2.65
CA ALA A 27 3.61 3.91 2.12
C ALA A 27 2.68 4.47 3.21
N TRP A 28 2.76 3.91 4.43
CA TRP A 28 2.01 4.43 5.57
C TRP A 28 2.50 5.83 5.99
N MET A 29 3.80 6.05 6.14
CA MET A 29 4.36 7.35 6.54
C MET A 29 4.12 8.45 5.50
N ALA A 30 3.97 8.09 4.22
CA ALA A 30 3.58 9.03 3.17
C ALA A 30 2.17 9.61 3.38
N ARG A 31 1.30 8.95 4.16
CA ARG A 31 -0.09 9.34 4.41
C ARG A 31 -0.38 9.73 5.87
N TYR A 32 0.41 9.24 6.82
CA TYR A 32 0.15 9.41 8.25
C TYR A 32 1.35 9.99 8.99
N ASP A 33 1.05 10.84 9.97
CA ASP A 33 2.05 11.34 10.91
C ASP A 33 2.50 10.22 11.86
N ALA A 34 3.82 10.03 11.98
CA ALA A 34 4.37 8.92 12.74
C ALA A 34 4.22 9.07 14.26
N LEU A 35 4.07 10.31 14.76
CA LEU A 35 3.94 10.58 16.19
C LEU A 35 2.50 10.38 16.69
N THR A 36 1.51 10.75 15.87
CA THR A 36 0.09 10.77 16.26
C THR A 36 -0.76 9.68 15.60
N GLY A 37 -0.28 9.09 14.50
CA GLY A 37 -1.06 8.17 13.68
C GLY A 37 -2.21 8.84 12.90
N LEU A 38 -2.31 10.16 12.95
CA LEU A 38 -3.33 10.93 12.22
C LEU A 38 -2.92 11.13 10.76
N PRO A 39 -3.90 11.36 9.86
CA PRO A 39 -3.62 11.81 8.50
C PRO A 39 -2.64 12.98 8.50
N ASN A 40 -1.56 12.85 7.73
CA ASN A 40 -0.67 13.98 7.52
C ASN A 40 -1.35 15.04 6.65
N ARG A 41 -0.70 16.19 6.47
CA ARG A 41 -1.28 17.30 5.71
C ARG A 41 -1.66 16.92 4.28
N VAL A 42 -0.87 16.06 3.62
CA VAL A 42 -1.14 15.60 2.25
C VAL A 42 -2.41 14.77 2.22
N GLU A 43 -2.50 13.74 3.06
CA GLU A 43 -3.68 12.87 3.19
C GLU A 43 -4.94 13.66 3.56
N PHE A 44 -4.81 14.65 4.45
CA PHE A 44 -5.90 15.51 4.85
C PHE A 44 -6.46 16.29 3.65
N PHE A 45 -5.60 16.96 2.87
CA PHE A 45 -6.06 17.71 1.70
C PHE A 45 -6.61 16.80 0.60
N GLU A 46 -6.00 15.64 0.35
CA GLU A 46 -6.55 14.64 -0.59
C GLU A 46 -7.98 14.24 -0.19
N ARG A 47 -8.25 14.04 1.10
CA ARG A 47 -9.60 13.71 1.59
C ARG A 47 -10.55 14.88 1.44
N VAL A 48 -10.13 16.10 1.80
CA VAL A 48 -10.94 17.31 1.64
C VAL A 48 -11.32 17.52 0.17
N GLU A 49 -10.35 17.37 -0.74
CA GLU A 49 -10.58 17.47 -2.18
C GLU A 49 -11.57 16.40 -2.69
N LYS A 50 -11.41 15.14 -2.25
CA LYS A 50 -12.36 14.05 -2.59
C LYS A 50 -13.79 14.37 -2.12
N LEU A 51 -13.92 14.94 -0.92
CA LEU A 51 -15.22 15.35 -0.36
C LEU A 51 -15.84 16.51 -1.15
N ILE A 52 -15.05 17.52 -1.51
CA ILE A 52 -15.52 18.68 -2.30
C ILE A 52 -15.93 18.25 -3.72
N THR A 53 -15.21 17.29 -4.31
CA THR A 53 -15.44 16.82 -5.69
C THR A 53 -16.61 15.83 -5.80
N GLY A 54 -17.25 15.45 -4.68
CA GLY A 54 -18.43 14.59 -4.67
C GLY A 54 -18.16 13.10 -4.92
N SER A 55 -16.90 12.68 -4.80
CA SER A 55 -16.50 11.28 -4.96
C SER A 55 -16.63 10.54 -3.61
N ASP A 56 -17.88 10.23 -3.27
CA ASP A 56 -18.38 9.34 -2.21
C ASP A 56 -18.01 9.67 -0.74
N ALA A 57 -18.99 10.24 -0.03
CA ALA A 57 -18.94 10.66 1.36
C ALA A 57 -19.39 9.56 2.35
N ARG A 58 -18.98 8.28 2.18
CA ARG A 58 -19.44 7.17 3.03
C ARG A 58 -18.38 6.26 3.65
N ALA A 59 -17.22 6.80 4.01
CA ALA A 59 -16.33 6.10 4.93
C ALA A 59 -15.63 7.07 5.90
N LEU A 60 -16.35 7.52 6.91
CA LEU A 60 -15.73 8.10 8.10
C LEU A 60 -15.95 7.18 9.31
N PRO A 61 -15.04 6.22 9.57
CA PRO A 61 -14.67 5.89 10.92
C PRO A 61 -13.44 6.73 11.26
N PHE A 62 -13.66 7.92 11.83
CA PHE A 62 -12.64 8.53 12.65
C PHE A 62 -12.29 7.48 13.71
N SER A 63 -11.03 7.01 13.69
CA SER A 63 -10.55 5.86 14.44
C SER A 63 -11.17 5.78 15.83
N ARG A 64 -12.04 4.77 16.01
CA ARG A 64 -12.37 4.20 17.31
C ARG A 64 -11.19 3.30 17.65
N SER A 65 -10.33 3.74 18.57
CA SER A 65 -9.76 2.95 19.68
C SER A 65 -8.56 3.69 20.28
N ILE A 66 -8.62 3.81 21.60
CA ILE A 66 -7.52 4.08 22.53
C ILE A 66 -6.49 2.95 22.43
#